data_AF-A0A354WMD4-F1
#
_entry.id   AF-A0A354WMD4-F1
#
_cell.length_a   1.000
_cell.length_b   1.000
_cell.length_c   1.000
_cell.angle_alpha   90.00
_cell.angle_beta   90.00
_cell.angle_gamma   90.00
#
_symmetry.space_group_name_H-M   'P 1'
#
loop_
_entity.id
_entity.type
_entity.pdbx_description
1 polymer ?
#
loop_
_entity_poly.entity_id
_entity_poly.type
_entity_poly.pdbx_seq_one_letter_code
_entity_poly.pdbx_strand_id
1 'polypeptide(L)' 'MVLVTRIREYREKAGYKQSELAELVGARRETIVHLENGRYNPSLKLAMDIAKVF' A
#
# COMPACT_ATOMS: atom_id res chain seq x y z
N MET A 1 17.15 6.03 -3.38
CA MET A 1 16.75 5.56 -2.05
C MET A 1 15.26 5.32 -2.10
N VAL A 2 14.76 4.11 -1.84
CA VAL A 2 13.32 3.81 -1.91
C VAL A 2 12.70 4.00 -0.53
N LEU A 3 11.46 4.48 -0.49
CA LEU A 3 10.71 4.74 0.74
C LEU A 3 10.39 3.42 1.46
N VAL A 4 10.84 3.30 2.72
CA VAL A 4 10.42 2.23 3.61
C VAL A 4 9.10 2.66 4.24
N THR A 5 8.04 1.87 4.03
CA THR A 5 6.68 2.21 4.50
C THR A 5 6.24 1.24 5.60
N ARG A 6 5.36 1.72 6.49
CA ARG A 6 4.68 0.88 7.50
C ARG A 6 3.34 0.34 7.01
N ILE A 7 3.08 0.42 5.70
CA ILE A 7 1.80 0.05 5.10
C ILE A 7 1.46 -1.41 5.39
N ARG A 8 2.46 -2.29 5.36
CA ARG A 8 2.29 -3.70 5.72
C ARG A 8 1.73 -3.88 7.13
N GLU A 9 2.26 -3.15 8.11
CA GLU A 9 1.83 -3.22 9.50
C GLU A 9 0.37 -2.76 9.65
N TYR A 10 -0.01 -1.64 9.01
CA TYR A 10 -1.39 -1.15 9.04
C TYR A 10 -2.35 -2.09 8.32
N ARG A 11 -1.94 -2.63 7.17
CA ARG A 11 -2.74 -3.61 6.40
C ARG A 11 -3.00 -4.87 7.23
N GLU A 12 -1.96 -5.42 7.86
CA GLU A 12 -2.09 -6.62 8.70
C GLU A 12 -2.94 -6.35 9.95
N LYS A 13 -2.81 -5.18 10.59
CA LYS A 13 -3.67 -4.78 11.72
C LYS A 13 -5.14 -4.64 11.35
N ALA A 14 -5.43 -4.16 10.13
CA ALA A 14 -6.79 -4.06 9.60
C ALA A 14 -7.33 -5.40 9.06
N GLY A 15 -6.52 -6.46 9.02
CA GLY A 15 -6.93 -7.78 8.53
C GLY A 15 -7.05 -7.89 7.00
N TYR A 16 -6.53 -6.91 6.24
CA TYR A 16 -6.64 -6.94 4.79
C TYR A 16 -5.54 -7.78 4.12
N LYS A 17 -5.91 -8.46 3.05
CA LYS A 17 -4.98 -9.01 2.07
C LYS A 17 -4.44 -7.90 1.16
N GLN A 18 -3.30 -8.14 0.53
CA GLN A 18 -2.71 -7.18 -0.42
C GLN A 18 -3.64 -6.88 -1.60
N SER A 19 -4.43 -7.86 -2.06
CA SER A 19 -5.43 -7.67 -3.12
C SER A 19 -6.57 -6.75 -2.67
N GLU A 20 -7.06 -6.92 -1.44
CA GLU A 20 -8.14 -6.11 -0.88
C GLU A 20 -7.71 -4.65 -0.73
N LEU A 21 -6.50 -4.41 -0.21
CA LEU A 21 -5.95 -3.04 -0.16
C LEU A 21 -5.81 -2.45 -1.57
N ALA A 22 -5.38 -3.24 -2.56
CA ALA A 22 -5.28 -2.80 -3.94
C ALA A 22 -6.64 -2.40 -4.52
N GLU A 23 -7.68 -3.19 -4.28
CA GLU A 23 -9.04 -2.91 -4.71
C GLU A 23 -9.58 -1.61 -4.08
N LEU A 24 -9.35 -1.43 -2.76
CA LEU A 24 -9.79 -0.23 -2.03
C LEU A 24 -9.16 1.06 -2.55
N VAL A 25 -7.91 1.02 -2.99
CA VAL A 25 -7.18 2.20 -3.48
C VAL A 25 -7.11 2.28 -5.01
N GLY A 26 -7.80 1.38 -5.72
CA GLY A 26 -7.82 1.33 -7.18
C GLY A 26 -6.46 1.05 -7.82
N ALA A 27 -5.60 0.28 -7.14
CA ALA A 27 -4.27 -0.10 -7.59
C ALA A 27 -4.20 -1.59 -7.96
N ARG A 28 -3.11 -1.98 -8.63
CA ARG A 28 -2.82 -3.40 -8.86
C ARG A 28 -2.25 -4.02 -7.59
N ARG A 29 -2.53 -5.31 -7.36
CA ARG A 29 -1.92 -6.06 -6.25
C ARG A 29 -0.40 -5.94 -6.25
N GLU A 30 0.24 -6.01 -7.42
CA GLU A 30 1.69 -5.87 -7.55
C GLU A 30 2.18 -4.51 -7.06
N THR A 31 1.40 -3.45 -7.22
CA THR A 31 1.76 -2.11 -6.72
C THR A 31 1.89 -2.13 -5.20
N ILE A 32 0.93 -2.76 -4.51
CA ILE A 32 0.98 -2.92 -3.05
C ILE A 32 2.18 -3.79 -2.64
N VAL A 33 2.44 -4.89 -3.35
CA VAL A 33 3.61 -5.75 -3.10
C VAL A 33 4.93 -4.99 -3.23
N HIS A 34 5.10 -4.21 -4.30
CA HIS A 34 6.33 -3.43 -4.50
C HIS A 34 6.46 -2.31 -3.46
N LEU A 35 5.34 -1.72 -3.04
CA LEU A 35 5.31 -0.68 -2.03
C LEU A 35 5.69 -1.20 -0.64
N GLU A 36 5.17 -2.38 -0.26
CA GLU A 36 5.52 -3.03 1.00
C GLU A 36 6.97 -3.53 1.05
N ASN A 37 7.50 -3.95 -0.10
CA ASN A 37 8.88 -4.40 -0.21
C ASN A 37 9.88 -3.26 -0.43
N GLY A 38 9.43 -1.99 -0.41
CA GLY A 38 10.31 -0.83 -0.64
C GLY A 38 11.00 -0.88 -2.00
N ARG A 39 10.33 -1.39 -3.04
CA ARG A 39 10.82 -1.43 -4.43
C ARG A 39 10.22 -0.35 -5.31
N TYR A 40 9.23 0.38 -4.80
CA TYR A 40 8.50 1.40 -5.53
C TYR A 40 8.22 2.61 -4.63
N ASN A 41 8.32 3.81 -5.22
CA ASN A 41 7.92 5.04 -4.56
C ASN A 41 6.51 5.41 -5.04
N PRO A 42 5.50 5.44 -4.15
CA PRO A 42 4.12 5.69 -4.54
C PRO A 42 3.95 7.11 -5.09
N SER A 43 2.98 7.29 -5.98
CA SER A 43 2.49 8.63 -6.29
C SER A 43 1.87 9.25 -5.03
N LEU A 44 1.89 10.58 -4.94
CA LEU A 44 1.23 11.28 -3.83
C LEU A 44 -0.24 10.86 -3.69
N LYS A 45 -0.93 10.69 -4.83
CA LYS A 45 -2.31 10.21 -4.86
C LYS A 45 -2.46 8.84 -4.19
N LEU A 46 -1.65 7.86 -4.57
CA LEU A 46 -1.70 6.51 -4.00
C LEU A 46 -1.39 6.52 -2.49
N ALA A 47 -0.40 7.32 -2.07
CA ALA A 47 -0.08 7.46 -0.66
C ALA A 47 -1.26 8.05 0.14
N MET A 48 -1.93 9.07 -0.41
CA MET A 48 -3.13 9.66 0.20
C MET A 48 -4.32 8.72 0.21
N ASP A 49 -4.51 7.93 -0.85
CA ASP A 49 -5.61 6.95 -0.92
C ASP A 49 -5.40 5.82 0.09
N ILE A 50 -4.16 5.31 0.23
CA ILE A 50 -3.82 4.31 1.26
C ILE A 50 -4.00 4.91 2.68
N ALA A 51 -3.62 6.17 2.88
CA ALA A 51 -3.79 6.85 4.17
C ALA A 51 -5.26 7.16 4.52
N LYS A 52 -6.20 7.02 3.58
CA LYS A 52 -7.64 7.12 3.87
C LYS A 52 -8.27 5.77 4.25
N VAL A 53 -7.59 4.67 3.92
CA VAL A 53 -8.05 3.31 4.27
C VAL A 53 -7.75 3.00 5.74
N PHE A 54 -6.73 3.63 6.33
CA PHE A 54 -6.25 3.38 7.69
C PHE A 54 -6.18 4.65 8.54
#